data_AF-A0A8J8D5X6-F1
#
_entry.id   AF-A0A8J8D5X6-F1
#
_cell.length_a   1.000
_cell.length_b   1.000
_cell.length_c   1.000
_cell.angle_alpha   90.00
_cell.angle_beta   90.00
_cell.angle_gamma   90.00
#
_symmetry.space_group_name_H-M   'P 1'
#
loop_
_entity.id
_entity.type
_entity.pdbx_description
1 polymer ?
#
loop_
_entity_poly.entity_id
_entity_poly.type
_entity_poly.pdbx_seq_one_letter_code
_entity_poly.pdbx_strand_id
1 'polypeptide(L)'
;MAAKRQYLRKWGVVIAFSILAGIVGGIGAIVFRLAIGLVHGFFFGWLLPNVSYVVGGVNLGYVLLPTLGAFIVAFFVITCPEIKGNGIPEVIEAVIFKGGNIPGKFAVLKTIATAITIGSGGSVGREGPIGFIGAALTSILARWFSLSKEMKKLLVTCGLAAGIAGTFNTPLAGAMFALEVVYMGAFSINLVPIFIAAVTGNAITLAVLNRAVEIDIPGGIGHTLPELPLFFLLGLSLGLLAAFYARFLYRVVDGFSKANVPEIIKPAMGGFGVGVLGMLFPAYGIFGTGYEGMRMAFYGELAIGLLIILGLVKMLATALTLGSGQSGGVFAPSLYIGTMFGAAFGEVVRLLLPGLVSNPAVYALAGMAAFFSGMTQAPLTQILMVTELTRSYAVLPAVMTSATMGFLTARFFLGGESIYTLKLIRKGYHVKTGKPVILETISVGEIMTREPVYITEEQTLFDVEHLIGETGHDCFPVVNENMEVVGIIGIKDILKKPSGIKRMPVKRFIRRPYGVTYPTETAEDAFEKLMAYDQNLLPVLESPENRRLIGVVTKRDIYRAYYRGLEGMYID
;
A
#
# COMPACT_ATOMS: atom_id res chain seq x y z
N MET A 1 -18.36 -37.98 -8.08
CA MET A 1 -17.97 -38.18 -6.65
C MET A 1 -16.53 -37.79 -6.36
N ALA A 2 -15.54 -38.16 -7.20
CA ALA A 2 -14.12 -37.80 -7.03
C ALA A 2 -13.84 -36.28 -7.04
N ALA A 3 -14.43 -35.53 -7.98
CA ALA A 3 -14.29 -34.07 -8.04
C ALA A 3 -14.79 -33.35 -6.77
N LYS A 4 -15.92 -33.82 -6.21
CA LYS A 4 -16.46 -33.29 -4.94
C LYS A 4 -15.52 -33.57 -3.75
N ARG A 5 -14.91 -34.76 -3.69
CA ARG A 5 -13.96 -35.13 -2.63
C ARG A 5 -12.66 -34.32 -2.74
N GLN A 6 -12.17 -34.07 -3.95
CA GLN A 6 -11.01 -33.24 -4.21
C GLN A 6 -11.26 -31.78 -3.81
N TYR A 7 -12.41 -31.23 -4.17
CA TYR A 7 -12.84 -29.89 -3.76
C TYR A 7 -12.89 -29.72 -2.23
N LEU A 8 -13.52 -30.67 -1.52
CA LEU A 8 -13.60 -30.65 -0.06
C LEU A 8 -12.21 -30.75 0.60
N ARG A 9 -11.35 -31.64 0.10
CA ARG A 9 -9.98 -31.78 0.62
C ARG A 9 -9.20 -30.48 0.46
N LYS A 10 -9.32 -29.82 -0.71
CA LYS A 10 -8.64 -28.56 -1.00
C LYS A 10 -9.09 -27.44 -0.06
N TRP A 11 -10.39 -27.23 0.10
CA TRP A 11 -10.89 -26.21 1.04
C TRP A 11 -10.55 -26.52 2.48
N GLY A 12 -10.53 -27.80 2.87
CA GLY A 12 -10.03 -28.23 4.19
C GLY A 12 -8.58 -27.81 4.42
N VAL A 13 -7.72 -27.99 3.42
CA VAL A 13 -6.31 -27.54 3.46
C VAL A 13 -6.23 -26.02 3.56
N VAL A 14 -6.99 -25.28 2.75
CA VAL A 14 -7.01 -23.80 2.77
C VAL A 14 -7.41 -23.27 4.14
N ILE A 15 -8.46 -23.83 4.73
CA ILE A 15 -8.95 -23.44 6.06
C ILE A 15 -7.90 -23.75 7.14
N ALA A 16 -7.34 -24.97 7.13
CA ALA A 16 -6.33 -25.38 8.12
C ALA A 16 -5.11 -24.45 8.10
N PHE A 17 -4.59 -24.14 6.91
CA PHE A 17 -3.47 -23.21 6.77
C PHE A 17 -3.85 -21.76 7.10
N SER A 18 -5.10 -21.35 6.88
CA SER A 18 -5.56 -20.00 7.27
C SER A 18 -5.65 -19.84 8.78
N ILE A 19 -6.10 -20.87 9.50
CA ILE A 19 -6.05 -20.91 10.97
C ILE A 19 -4.59 -20.86 11.44
N LEU A 20 -3.72 -21.68 10.86
CA LEU A 20 -2.29 -21.69 11.21
C LEU A 20 -1.62 -20.34 10.94
N ALA A 21 -1.94 -19.70 9.81
CA ALA A 21 -1.49 -18.35 9.51
C ALA A 21 -2.01 -17.32 10.51
N GLY A 22 -3.26 -17.46 10.96
CA GLY A 22 -3.84 -16.67 12.04
C GLY A 22 -3.06 -16.80 13.34
N ILE A 23 -2.73 -18.03 13.76
CA ILE A 23 -1.93 -18.30 14.96
C ILE A 23 -0.54 -17.65 14.83
N VAL A 24 0.15 -17.90 13.73
CA VAL A 24 1.51 -17.37 13.49
C VAL A 24 1.50 -15.83 13.44
N GLY A 25 0.53 -15.23 12.76
CA GLY A 25 0.35 -13.78 12.69
C GLY A 25 0.04 -13.16 14.06
N GLY A 26 -0.83 -13.79 14.85
CA GLY A 26 -1.15 -13.38 16.22
C GLY A 26 0.07 -13.45 17.15
N ILE A 27 0.84 -14.53 17.10
CA ILE A 27 2.11 -14.65 17.85
C ILE A 27 3.10 -13.55 17.44
N GLY A 28 3.21 -13.27 16.14
CA GLY A 28 4.03 -12.16 15.63
C GLY A 28 3.63 -10.81 16.22
N ALA A 29 2.32 -10.54 16.28
CA ALA A 29 1.79 -9.32 16.90
C ALA A 29 2.13 -9.24 18.40
N ILE A 30 1.96 -10.34 19.15
CA ILE A 30 2.30 -10.41 20.58
C ILE A 30 3.79 -10.10 20.80
N VAL A 31 4.68 -10.81 20.12
CA VAL A 31 6.13 -10.65 20.26
C VAL A 31 6.55 -9.22 19.96
N PHE A 32 6.00 -8.63 18.91
CA PHE A 32 6.34 -7.27 18.54
C PHE A 32 5.82 -6.23 19.54
N ARG A 33 4.62 -6.42 20.10
CA ARG A 33 4.10 -5.55 21.18
C ARG A 33 4.98 -5.60 22.42
N LEU A 34 5.38 -6.80 22.84
CA LEU A 34 6.28 -6.98 23.98
C LEU A 34 7.64 -6.33 23.70
N ALA A 35 8.17 -6.47 22.49
CA ALA A 35 9.42 -5.81 22.09
C ALA A 35 9.32 -4.28 22.18
N ILE A 36 8.23 -3.67 21.67
CA ILE A 36 8.00 -2.23 21.82
C ILE A 36 7.96 -1.84 23.30
N GLY A 37 7.21 -2.58 24.12
CA GLY A 37 7.08 -2.31 25.55
C GLY A 37 8.41 -2.38 26.31
N LEU A 38 9.25 -3.39 25.99
CA LEU A 38 10.58 -3.52 26.57
C LEU A 38 11.49 -2.35 26.21
N VAL A 39 11.51 -1.95 24.92
CA VAL A 39 12.32 -0.82 24.49
C VAL A 39 11.80 0.50 25.07
N HIS A 40 10.48 0.69 25.12
CA HIS A 40 9.87 1.85 25.75
C HIS A 40 10.22 1.94 27.24
N GLY A 41 10.13 0.82 27.98
CA GLY A 41 10.53 0.74 29.38
C GLY A 41 12.01 1.07 29.59
N PHE A 42 12.89 0.67 28.68
CA PHE A 42 14.30 1.06 28.73
C PHE A 42 14.50 2.56 28.46
N PHE A 43 13.94 3.11 27.38
CA PHE A 43 14.17 4.52 27.00
C PHE A 43 13.45 5.52 27.93
N PHE A 44 12.16 5.34 28.18
CA PHE A 44 11.35 6.27 28.97
C PHE A 44 11.35 5.93 30.47
N GLY A 45 11.45 4.65 30.84
CA GLY A 45 11.43 4.22 32.23
C GLY A 45 12.80 4.28 32.91
N TRP A 46 13.87 3.85 32.24
CA TRP A 46 15.21 3.83 32.81
C TRP A 46 16.11 4.97 32.31
N LEU A 47 16.24 5.17 31.00
CA LEU A 47 17.19 6.14 30.46
C LEU A 47 16.77 7.59 30.72
N LEU A 48 15.51 7.95 30.43
CA LEU A 48 15.00 9.31 30.57
C LEU A 48 15.25 9.91 31.97
N PRO A 49 14.95 9.24 33.10
CA PRO A 49 15.27 9.79 34.42
C PRO A 49 16.76 10.11 34.62
N ASN A 50 17.67 9.31 34.04
CA ASN A 50 19.11 9.47 34.19
C ASN A 50 19.69 10.58 33.29
N VAL A 51 19.00 10.95 32.21
CA VAL A 51 19.43 12.01 31.27
C VAL A 51 18.52 13.25 31.33
N SER A 52 17.58 13.27 32.27
CA SER A 52 16.63 14.36 32.43
C SER A 52 17.35 15.62 32.89
N TYR A 53 17.21 16.68 32.10
CA TYR A 53 17.77 17.98 32.40
C TYR A 53 16.73 19.05 32.07
N VAL A 54 16.13 19.63 33.11
CA VAL A 54 15.02 20.57 32.99
C VAL A 54 15.54 21.99 32.93
N VAL A 55 15.28 22.68 31.82
CA VAL A 55 15.61 24.09 31.62
C VAL A 55 14.35 24.82 31.21
N GLY A 56 13.97 25.86 31.96
CA GLY A 56 12.78 26.67 31.64
C GLY A 56 11.47 25.87 31.60
N GLY A 57 11.35 24.81 32.39
CA GLY A 57 10.18 23.93 32.42
C GLY A 57 10.14 22.85 31.33
N VAL A 58 11.14 22.80 30.45
CA VAL A 58 11.26 21.77 29.39
C VAL A 58 12.39 20.82 29.73
N ASN A 59 12.13 19.52 29.64
CA ASN A 59 13.14 18.49 29.85
C ASN A 59 13.87 18.16 28.53
N LEU A 60 15.14 18.58 28.44
CA LEU A 60 15.97 18.34 27.25
C LEU A 60 16.29 16.85 27.03
N GLY A 61 16.16 16.02 28.08
CA GLY A 61 16.34 14.57 28.00
C GLY A 61 15.47 13.92 26.93
N TYR A 62 14.25 14.43 26.71
CA TYR A 62 13.34 13.94 25.68
C TYR A 62 13.91 14.01 24.26
N VAL A 63 14.81 14.95 23.97
CA VAL A 63 15.42 15.07 22.63
C VAL A 63 16.38 13.91 22.36
N LEU A 64 17.08 13.45 23.41
CA LEU A 64 18.09 12.42 23.30
C LEU A 64 17.48 11.06 22.92
N LEU A 65 16.31 10.73 23.45
CA LEU A 65 15.66 9.43 23.28
C LEU A 65 15.45 9.03 21.81
N PRO A 66 14.62 9.77 21.02
CA PRO A 66 14.39 9.42 19.62
C PRO A 66 15.63 9.62 18.76
N THR A 67 16.54 10.52 19.14
CA THR A 67 17.83 10.69 18.44
C THR A 67 18.68 9.44 18.54
N LEU A 68 18.86 8.91 19.77
CA LEU A 68 19.66 7.72 20.03
C LEU A 68 19.02 6.47 19.42
N GLY A 69 17.70 6.30 19.59
CA GLY A 69 16.99 5.18 18.98
C GLY A 69 17.07 5.21 17.45
N ALA A 70 16.90 6.38 16.83
CA ALA A 70 17.04 6.53 15.38
C ALA A 70 18.47 6.25 14.89
N PHE A 71 19.48 6.67 15.65
CA PHE A 71 20.88 6.34 15.36
C PHE A 71 21.12 4.82 15.39
N ILE A 72 20.59 4.11 16.39
CA ILE A 72 20.67 2.64 16.44
C ILE A 72 19.96 2.01 15.24
N VAL A 73 18.79 2.53 14.87
CA VAL A 73 18.01 2.05 13.71
C VAL A 73 18.76 2.25 12.38
N ALA A 74 19.58 3.28 12.28
CA ALA A 74 20.37 3.57 11.08
C ALA A 74 21.25 2.39 10.65
N PHE A 75 21.86 1.67 11.61
CA PHE A 75 22.71 0.51 11.31
C PHE A 75 21.95 -0.62 10.59
N PHE A 76 20.72 -0.91 11.02
CA PHE A 76 19.91 -1.95 10.39
C PHE A 76 19.43 -1.54 9.01
N VAL A 77 19.05 -0.27 8.89
CA VAL A 77 18.42 0.30 7.71
C VAL A 77 19.43 0.50 6.56
N ILE A 78 20.71 0.76 6.86
CA ILE A 78 21.77 0.83 5.84
C ILE A 78 22.04 -0.55 5.25
N THR A 79 22.10 -1.59 6.08
CA THR A 79 22.37 -2.96 5.62
C THR A 79 21.17 -3.58 4.91
N CYS A 80 19.94 -3.20 5.28
CA CYS A 80 18.70 -3.71 4.69
C CYS A 80 17.71 -2.57 4.42
N PRO A 81 17.87 -1.81 3.32
CA PRO A 81 17.00 -0.68 2.98
C PRO A 81 15.51 -1.03 2.87
N GLU A 82 15.18 -2.30 2.63
CA GLU A 82 13.81 -2.81 2.54
C GLU A 82 13.02 -2.67 3.84
N ILE A 83 13.70 -2.57 4.98
CA ILE A 83 13.04 -2.36 6.27
C ILE A 83 12.71 -0.87 6.53
N LYS A 84 13.06 0.06 5.64
CA LYS A 84 12.68 1.49 5.76
C LYS A 84 11.17 1.69 5.67
N GLY A 85 10.62 2.56 6.52
CA GLY A 85 9.23 3.04 6.45
C GLY A 85 8.16 2.00 6.79
N ASN A 86 7.03 2.03 6.08
CA ASN A 86 5.75 1.40 6.47
C ASN A 86 5.70 -0.13 6.57
N GLY A 87 6.29 -0.87 5.63
CA GLY A 87 6.13 -2.32 5.51
C GLY A 87 4.92 -2.74 4.66
N ILE A 88 3.80 -2.01 4.67
CA ILE A 88 2.63 -2.36 3.84
C ILE A 88 2.94 -2.34 2.33
N PRO A 89 3.64 -1.34 1.76
CA PRO A 89 4.03 -1.37 0.35
C PRO A 89 4.87 -2.60 0.01
N GLU A 90 5.76 -3.04 0.91
CA GLU A 90 6.55 -4.26 0.72
C GLU A 90 5.69 -5.53 0.71
N VAL A 91 4.58 -5.58 1.46
CA VAL A 91 3.61 -6.69 1.37
C VAL A 91 2.86 -6.66 0.04
N ILE A 92 2.40 -5.49 -0.39
CA ILE A 92 1.75 -5.32 -1.71
C ILE A 92 2.71 -5.78 -2.82
N GLU A 93 3.96 -5.31 -2.78
CA GLU A 93 5.03 -5.70 -3.69
C GLU A 93 5.22 -7.22 -3.70
N ALA A 94 5.23 -7.85 -2.53
CA ALA A 94 5.40 -9.29 -2.42
C ALA A 94 4.23 -10.08 -3.01
N VAL A 95 2.99 -9.69 -2.71
CA VAL A 95 1.78 -10.39 -3.15
C VAL A 95 1.56 -10.20 -4.65
N ILE A 96 1.71 -8.98 -5.16
CA ILE A 96 1.46 -8.66 -6.57
C ILE A 96 2.62 -9.15 -7.45
N PHE A 97 3.87 -8.76 -7.13
CA PHE A 97 5.00 -8.92 -8.05
C PHE A 97 5.97 -10.06 -7.70
N LYS A 98 5.99 -10.54 -6.44
CA LYS A 98 6.97 -11.56 -5.99
C LYS A 98 6.35 -12.91 -5.58
N GLY A 99 5.12 -13.18 -6.01
CA GLY A 99 4.47 -14.47 -5.77
C GLY A 99 4.25 -14.81 -4.29
N GLY A 100 4.12 -13.80 -3.42
CA GLY A 100 4.00 -13.94 -1.97
C GLY A 100 5.33 -14.23 -1.25
N ASN A 101 6.48 -14.03 -1.90
CA ASN A 101 7.77 -14.31 -1.27
C ASN A 101 8.31 -13.10 -0.48
N ILE A 102 8.44 -13.25 0.84
CA ILE A 102 9.07 -12.27 1.73
C ILE A 102 10.25 -12.94 2.44
N PRO A 103 11.49 -12.42 2.31
CA PRO A 103 12.65 -12.94 3.02
C PRO A 103 12.47 -12.94 4.53
N GLY A 104 12.72 -14.07 5.19
CA GLY A 104 12.47 -14.21 6.63
C GLY A 104 13.31 -13.29 7.51
N LYS A 105 14.54 -12.96 7.07
CA LYS A 105 15.40 -11.97 7.74
C LYS A 105 14.72 -10.61 7.92
N PHE A 106 13.83 -10.22 7.01
CA PHE A 106 13.14 -8.95 7.10
C PHE A 106 12.13 -8.93 8.24
N ALA A 107 11.49 -10.05 8.59
CA ALA A 107 10.59 -10.12 9.74
C ALA A 107 11.33 -9.71 11.03
N VAL A 108 12.49 -10.34 11.28
CA VAL A 108 13.29 -10.11 12.49
C VAL A 108 13.83 -8.67 12.53
N LEU A 109 14.45 -8.23 11.44
CA LEU A 109 15.04 -6.89 11.37
C LEU A 109 13.96 -5.80 11.49
N LYS A 110 12.78 -5.99 10.87
CA LYS A 110 11.67 -5.05 10.97
C LYS A 110 11.12 -4.97 12.39
N THR A 111 10.97 -6.11 13.07
CA THR A 111 10.57 -6.18 14.49
C THR A 111 11.52 -5.37 15.35
N ILE A 112 12.83 -5.61 15.25
CA ILE A 112 13.84 -4.93 16.10
C ILE A 112 13.88 -3.43 15.77
N ALA A 113 14.06 -3.08 14.49
CA ALA A 113 14.21 -1.69 14.08
C ALA A 113 12.97 -0.84 14.45
N THR A 114 11.77 -1.38 14.22
CA THR A 114 10.54 -0.64 14.53
C THR A 114 10.27 -0.60 16.03
N ALA A 115 10.58 -1.66 16.79
CA ALA A 115 10.46 -1.63 18.24
C ALA A 115 11.37 -0.56 18.85
N ILE A 116 12.57 -0.40 18.31
CA ILE A 116 13.49 0.68 18.69
C ILE A 116 12.92 2.04 18.31
N THR A 117 12.51 2.24 17.06
CA THR A 117 11.92 3.52 16.62
C THR A 117 10.73 3.93 17.49
N ILE A 118 9.75 3.06 17.72
CA ILE A 118 8.56 3.39 18.52
C ILE A 118 8.91 3.53 19.99
N GLY A 119 9.65 2.57 20.55
CA GLY A 119 10.00 2.52 21.97
C GLY A 119 10.86 3.70 22.40
N SER A 120 11.74 4.20 21.53
CA SER A 120 12.55 5.40 21.78
C SER A 120 11.81 6.72 21.50
N GLY A 121 10.58 6.68 21.01
CA GLY A 121 9.74 7.87 20.81
C GLY A 121 9.58 8.36 19.37
N GLY A 122 10.12 7.68 18.36
CA GLY A 122 9.82 7.99 16.96
C GLY A 122 8.30 8.03 16.71
N SER A 123 7.82 9.07 16.01
CA SER A 123 6.39 9.32 15.81
C SER A 123 5.85 8.47 14.66
N VAL A 124 5.58 7.21 14.92
CA VAL A 124 5.08 6.23 13.94
C VAL A 124 4.17 5.21 14.60
N GLY A 125 3.35 4.57 13.77
CA GLY A 125 2.46 3.49 14.15
C GLY A 125 3.12 2.11 14.08
N ARG A 126 2.58 1.17 14.85
CA ARG A 126 3.02 -0.23 14.90
C ARG A 126 2.30 -1.13 13.89
N GLU A 127 1.19 -0.67 13.34
CA GLU A 127 0.21 -1.48 12.60
C GLU A 127 0.75 -1.98 11.26
N GLY A 128 1.36 -1.08 10.47
CA GLY A 128 1.98 -1.43 9.20
C GLY A 128 3.09 -2.48 9.38
N PRO A 129 4.03 -2.25 10.32
CA PRO A 129 5.04 -3.22 10.71
C PRO A 129 4.48 -4.54 11.22
N ILE A 130 3.43 -4.55 12.05
CA ILE A 130 2.78 -5.79 12.53
C ILE A 130 2.20 -6.58 11.35
N GLY A 131 1.48 -5.91 10.46
CA GLY A 131 0.96 -6.54 9.24
C GLY A 131 2.07 -7.14 8.39
N PHE A 132 3.19 -6.41 8.22
CA PHE A 132 4.37 -6.91 7.52
C PHE A 132 5.01 -8.12 8.21
N ILE A 133 5.17 -8.09 9.54
CA ILE A 133 5.73 -9.20 10.31
C ILE A 133 4.86 -10.44 10.16
N GLY A 134 3.53 -10.30 10.30
CA GLY A 134 2.58 -11.38 10.08
C GLY A 134 2.70 -11.97 8.67
N ALA A 135 2.71 -11.12 7.64
CA ALA A 135 2.93 -11.51 6.24
C ALA A 135 4.26 -12.24 6.01
N ALA A 136 5.34 -11.76 6.62
CA ALA A 136 6.67 -12.34 6.46
C ALA A 136 6.78 -13.72 7.14
N LEU A 137 6.21 -13.86 8.34
CA LEU A 137 6.18 -15.13 9.07
C LEU A 137 5.33 -16.18 8.33
N THR A 138 4.19 -15.81 7.77
CA THR A 138 3.36 -16.74 6.99
C THR A 138 3.95 -17.03 5.61
N SER A 139 4.76 -16.13 5.04
CA SER A 139 5.58 -16.43 3.85
C SER A 139 6.62 -17.52 4.14
N ILE A 140 7.27 -17.48 5.31
CA ILE A 140 8.19 -18.55 5.76
C ILE A 140 7.42 -19.86 5.90
N LEU A 141 6.26 -19.83 6.58
CA LEU A 141 5.39 -20.99 6.76
C LEU A 141 5.04 -21.62 5.40
N ALA A 142 4.58 -20.81 4.45
CA ALA A 142 4.20 -21.29 3.12
C ALA A 142 5.38 -21.89 2.34
N ARG A 143 6.61 -21.38 2.52
CA ARG A 143 7.82 -21.98 1.94
C ARG A 143 8.16 -23.31 2.59
N TRP A 144 8.04 -23.42 3.91
CA TRP A 144 8.35 -24.66 4.63
C TRP A 144 7.46 -25.82 4.18
N PHE A 145 6.18 -25.53 3.89
CA PHE A 145 5.23 -26.51 3.35
C PHE A 145 5.20 -26.59 1.81
N SER A 146 6.15 -25.93 1.12
CA SER A 146 6.26 -25.93 -0.35
C SER A 146 4.95 -25.61 -1.08
N LEU A 147 4.16 -24.67 -0.55
CA LEU A 147 2.84 -24.33 -1.08
C LEU A 147 2.94 -23.57 -2.41
N SER A 148 1.87 -23.66 -3.21
CA SER A 148 1.75 -22.96 -4.50
C SER A 148 1.85 -21.44 -4.34
N LYS A 149 2.08 -20.71 -5.44
CA LYS A 149 2.19 -19.24 -5.41
C LYS A 149 0.89 -18.60 -4.95
N GLU A 150 -0.25 -19.13 -5.37
CA GLU A 150 -1.60 -18.66 -5.05
C GLU A 150 -1.88 -18.84 -3.56
N MET A 151 -1.58 -20.03 -3.02
CA MET A 151 -1.73 -20.33 -1.61
C MET A 151 -0.77 -19.50 -0.75
N LYS A 152 0.45 -19.26 -1.22
CA LYS A 152 1.42 -18.38 -0.55
C LYS A 152 0.94 -16.94 -0.51
N LYS A 153 0.45 -16.38 -1.63
CA LYS A 153 -0.16 -15.04 -1.68
C LYS A 153 -1.33 -14.93 -0.69
N LEU A 154 -2.20 -15.93 -0.64
CA LEU A 154 -3.29 -15.98 0.33
C LEU A 154 -2.77 -15.97 1.77
N LEU A 155 -1.81 -16.84 2.11
CA LEU A 155 -1.29 -16.94 3.48
C LEU A 155 -0.52 -15.70 3.95
N VAL A 156 0.20 -15.05 3.05
CA VAL A 156 0.85 -13.75 3.30
C VAL A 156 -0.21 -12.72 3.68
N THR A 157 -1.31 -12.67 2.93
CA THR A 157 -2.42 -11.77 3.25
C THR A 157 -3.15 -12.16 4.54
N CYS A 158 -3.35 -13.46 4.79
CA CYS A 158 -3.89 -13.97 6.06
C CYS A 158 -3.03 -13.54 7.26
N GLY A 159 -1.70 -13.63 7.14
CA GLY A 159 -0.75 -13.21 8.17
C GLY A 159 -0.82 -11.70 8.45
N LEU A 160 -0.92 -10.89 7.40
CA LEU A 160 -1.13 -9.44 7.53
C LEU A 160 -2.43 -9.12 8.25
N ALA A 161 -3.54 -9.74 7.84
CA ALA A 161 -4.85 -9.53 8.44
C ALA A 161 -4.87 -9.94 9.92
N ALA A 162 -4.29 -11.10 10.23
CA ALA A 162 -4.15 -11.62 11.60
C ALA A 162 -3.36 -10.67 12.51
N GLY A 163 -2.25 -10.12 12.02
CA GLY A 163 -1.45 -9.15 12.77
C GLY A 163 -2.22 -7.86 13.07
N ILE A 164 -2.86 -7.27 12.05
CA ILE A 164 -3.64 -6.04 12.22
C ILE A 164 -4.83 -6.28 13.16
N ALA A 165 -5.56 -7.39 12.98
CA ALA A 165 -6.67 -7.77 13.83
C ALA A 165 -6.25 -7.91 15.30
N GLY A 166 -5.14 -8.60 15.57
CA GLY A 166 -4.59 -8.74 16.93
C GLY A 166 -4.09 -7.44 17.56
N THR A 167 -3.85 -6.41 16.77
CA THR A 167 -3.39 -5.10 17.28
C THR A 167 -4.54 -4.25 17.82
N PHE A 168 -5.68 -4.28 17.13
CA PHE A 168 -6.83 -3.41 17.41
C PHE A 168 -8.05 -4.14 17.95
N ASN A 169 -8.00 -5.47 18.06
CA ASN A 169 -9.18 -6.29 18.31
C ASN A 169 -10.33 -5.99 17.34
N THR A 170 -9.97 -5.82 16.07
CA THR A 170 -10.90 -5.53 14.97
C THR A 170 -10.69 -6.54 13.83
N PRO A 171 -11.14 -7.79 13.99
CA PRO A 171 -10.94 -8.83 12.98
C PRO A 171 -11.59 -8.50 11.63
N LEU A 172 -12.77 -7.88 11.60
CA LEU A 172 -13.40 -7.49 10.34
C LEU A 172 -12.59 -6.40 9.63
N ALA A 173 -12.16 -5.37 10.36
CA ALA A 173 -11.34 -4.32 9.80
C ALA A 173 -9.96 -4.83 9.36
N GLY A 174 -9.33 -5.73 10.11
CA GLY A 174 -8.05 -6.33 9.74
C GLY A 174 -8.12 -7.13 8.44
N ALA A 175 -9.17 -7.93 8.26
CA ALA A 175 -9.43 -8.65 7.02
C ALA A 175 -9.73 -7.71 5.85
N MET A 176 -10.58 -6.71 6.07
CA MET A 176 -10.95 -5.73 5.03
C MET A 176 -9.78 -4.83 4.63
N PHE A 177 -8.89 -4.47 5.57
CA PHE A 177 -7.66 -3.76 5.23
C PHE A 177 -6.80 -4.57 4.28
N ALA A 178 -6.67 -5.87 4.54
CA ALA A 178 -5.92 -6.75 3.67
C ALA A 178 -6.53 -6.82 2.26
N LEU A 179 -7.86 -6.82 2.15
CA LEU A 179 -8.57 -6.84 0.87
C LEU A 179 -8.50 -5.50 0.12
N GLU A 180 -8.79 -4.38 0.78
CA GLU A 180 -8.78 -3.05 0.15
C GLU A 180 -7.36 -2.61 -0.23
N VAL A 181 -6.38 -2.86 0.63
CA VAL A 181 -5.02 -2.32 0.47
C VAL A 181 -4.08 -3.28 -0.28
N VAL A 182 -4.14 -4.59 -0.02
CA VAL A 182 -3.25 -5.56 -0.69
C VAL A 182 -3.79 -5.98 -2.05
N TYR A 183 -5.10 -6.26 -2.13
CA TYR A 183 -5.77 -6.65 -3.37
C TYR A 183 -6.37 -5.47 -4.15
N MET A 184 -6.09 -4.22 -3.75
CA MET A 184 -6.53 -3.00 -4.43
C MET A 184 -8.05 -2.94 -4.66
N GLY A 185 -8.83 -3.53 -3.76
CA GLY A 185 -10.29 -3.60 -3.84
C GLY A 185 -10.85 -4.73 -4.70
N ALA A 186 -10.02 -5.67 -5.19
CA ALA A 186 -10.48 -6.86 -5.89
C ALA A 186 -11.00 -7.92 -4.90
N PHE A 187 -12.32 -8.13 -4.87
CA PHE A 187 -12.95 -9.14 -4.02
C PHE A 187 -13.21 -10.44 -4.78
N SER A 188 -12.80 -11.57 -4.20
CA SER A 188 -13.11 -12.92 -4.66
C SER A 188 -13.49 -13.81 -3.47
N ILE A 189 -14.39 -14.77 -3.68
CA ILE A 189 -14.79 -15.73 -2.65
C ILE A 189 -13.61 -16.56 -2.13
N ASN A 190 -12.56 -16.70 -2.95
CA ASN A 190 -11.31 -17.37 -2.59
C ASN A 190 -10.51 -16.64 -1.50
N LEU A 191 -10.87 -15.39 -1.17
CA LEU A 191 -10.22 -14.57 -0.16
C LEU A 191 -10.95 -14.60 1.19
N VAL A 192 -12.12 -15.25 1.28
CA VAL A 192 -12.85 -15.46 2.56
C VAL A 192 -11.98 -16.05 3.68
N PRO A 193 -11.01 -16.96 3.43
CA PRO A 193 -10.14 -17.48 4.50
C PRO A 193 -9.31 -16.42 5.24
N ILE A 194 -9.13 -15.23 4.69
CA ILE A 194 -8.49 -14.09 5.36
C ILE A 194 -9.24 -13.72 6.65
N PHE A 195 -10.59 -13.78 6.64
CA PHE A 195 -11.41 -13.51 7.82
C PHE A 195 -11.17 -14.56 8.92
N ILE A 196 -11.00 -15.83 8.55
CA ILE A 196 -10.69 -16.91 9.50
C ILE A 196 -9.34 -16.63 10.18
N ALA A 197 -8.32 -16.25 9.41
CA ALA A 197 -7.01 -15.90 9.94
C ALA A 197 -7.08 -14.66 10.85
N ALA A 198 -7.82 -13.63 10.47
CA ALA A 198 -8.02 -12.41 11.26
C ALA A 198 -8.67 -12.71 12.62
N VAL A 199 -9.75 -13.48 12.64
CA VAL A 199 -10.43 -13.91 13.88
C VAL A 199 -9.49 -14.74 14.75
N THR A 200 -8.75 -15.68 14.14
CA THR A 200 -7.81 -16.54 14.87
C THR A 200 -6.66 -15.74 15.49
N GLY A 201 -6.03 -14.86 14.72
CA GLY A 201 -4.94 -14.01 15.20
C GLY A 201 -5.39 -13.05 16.31
N ASN A 202 -6.60 -12.51 16.18
CA ASN A 202 -7.21 -11.73 17.24
C ASN A 202 -7.43 -12.54 18.52
N ALA A 203 -8.03 -13.73 18.41
CA ALA A 203 -8.29 -14.62 19.55
C ALA A 203 -7.00 -15.01 20.29
N ILE A 204 -5.92 -15.33 19.55
CA ILE A 204 -4.60 -15.63 20.14
C ILE A 204 -4.04 -14.43 20.89
N THR A 205 -4.15 -13.23 20.30
CA THR A 205 -3.62 -12.02 20.93
C THR A 205 -4.40 -11.66 22.20
N LEU A 206 -5.73 -11.78 22.16
CA LEU A 206 -6.61 -11.60 23.31
C LEU A 206 -6.29 -12.58 24.44
N ALA A 207 -6.13 -13.86 24.13
CA ALA A 207 -5.89 -14.91 25.11
C ALA A 207 -4.59 -14.71 25.90
N VAL A 208 -3.57 -14.10 25.27
CA VAL A 208 -2.26 -13.88 25.91
C VAL A 208 -2.17 -12.51 26.59
N LEU A 209 -2.66 -11.45 25.94
CA LEU A 209 -2.45 -10.09 26.43
C LEU A 209 -3.58 -9.57 27.32
N ASN A 210 -4.71 -10.30 27.44
CA ASN A 210 -5.90 -9.97 28.25
C ASN A 210 -6.52 -8.59 28.01
N ARG A 211 -5.98 -7.81 27.06
CA ARG A 211 -6.41 -6.46 26.70
C ARG A 211 -6.44 -6.35 25.18
N ALA A 212 -7.60 -5.94 24.71
CA ALA A 212 -8.00 -5.96 23.32
C ALA A 212 -7.55 -4.72 22.53
N VAL A 213 -7.66 -3.54 23.15
CA VAL A 213 -7.52 -2.24 22.48
C VAL A 213 -6.87 -1.24 23.44
N GLU A 214 -5.83 -0.53 22.99
CA GLU A 214 -5.22 0.58 23.75
C GLU A 214 -5.92 1.93 23.49
N ILE A 215 -6.71 2.01 22.42
CA ILE A 215 -7.60 3.14 22.12
C ILE A 215 -8.87 3.01 22.97
N ASP A 216 -8.96 3.85 23.99
CA ASP A 216 -10.10 3.95 24.91
C ASP A 216 -11.09 5.02 24.39
N ILE A 217 -12.34 4.63 24.18
CA ILE A 217 -13.38 5.47 23.58
C ILE A 217 -14.60 5.48 24.51
N PRO A 218 -15.21 6.65 24.78
CA PRO A 218 -16.41 6.72 25.61
C PRO A 218 -17.57 5.91 24.99
N GLY A 219 -18.30 5.20 25.85
CA GLY A 219 -19.54 4.51 25.47
C GLY A 219 -20.72 5.48 25.34
N GLY A 220 -21.82 4.99 24.76
CA GLY A 220 -23.07 5.77 24.66
C GLY A 220 -23.01 6.94 23.67
N ILE A 221 -22.09 6.90 22.72
CA ILE A 221 -21.91 7.93 21.69
C ILE A 221 -22.81 7.70 20.47
N GLY A 222 -23.32 8.79 19.90
CA GLY A 222 -24.21 8.78 18.74
C GLY A 222 -24.33 10.17 18.12
N HIS A 223 -25.02 10.23 16.99
CA HIS A 223 -25.29 11.45 16.24
C HIS A 223 -26.79 11.64 16.05
N THR A 224 -27.19 12.86 15.69
CA THR A 224 -28.54 13.20 15.25
C THR A 224 -28.56 13.40 13.73
N LEU A 225 -29.74 13.22 13.12
CA LEU A 225 -29.94 13.38 11.67
C LEU A 225 -29.46 14.76 11.14
N PRO A 226 -29.72 15.89 11.82
CA PRO A 226 -29.25 17.20 11.37
C PRO A 226 -27.72 17.37 11.32
N GLU A 227 -26.95 16.50 11.99
CA GLU A 227 -25.49 16.53 11.96
C GLU A 227 -24.91 15.89 10.68
N LEU A 228 -25.70 15.10 9.92
CA LEU A 228 -25.22 14.39 8.73
C LEU A 228 -24.54 15.28 7.67
N PRO A 229 -25.09 16.46 7.30
CA PRO A 229 -24.41 17.38 6.37
C PRO A 229 -23.05 17.85 6.88
N LEU A 230 -22.87 17.97 8.19
CA LEU A 230 -21.59 18.39 8.78
C LEU A 230 -20.52 17.30 8.65
N PHE A 231 -20.91 16.02 8.73
CA PHE A 231 -19.98 14.91 8.48
C PHE A 231 -19.55 14.84 7.00
N PHE A 232 -20.39 15.28 6.05
CA PHE A 232 -19.97 15.46 4.65
C PHE A 232 -18.88 16.53 4.53
N LEU A 233 -19.09 17.70 5.15
CA LEU A 233 -18.10 18.79 5.15
C LEU A 233 -16.81 18.41 5.86
N LEU A 234 -16.91 17.67 6.97
CA LEU A 234 -15.76 17.11 7.67
C LEU A 234 -14.98 16.16 6.76
N GLY A 235 -15.67 15.22 6.09
CA GLY A 235 -15.03 14.29 5.16
C GLY A 235 -14.36 15.02 3.99
N LEU A 236 -15.01 16.02 3.41
CA LEU A 236 -14.42 16.86 2.35
C LEU A 236 -13.13 17.55 2.81
N SER A 237 -13.18 18.24 3.96
CA SER A 237 -12.02 18.98 4.49
C SER A 237 -10.85 18.06 4.86
N LEU A 238 -11.12 16.95 5.53
CA LEU A 238 -10.07 15.99 5.93
C LEU A 238 -9.56 15.13 4.78
N GLY A 239 -10.37 14.87 3.76
CA GLY A 239 -9.90 14.24 2.52
C GLY A 239 -8.91 15.12 1.76
N LEU A 240 -9.17 16.43 1.68
CA LEU A 240 -8.22 17.40 1.12
C LEU A 240 -6.92 17.45 1.95
N LEU A 241 -7.04 17.52 3.28
CA LEU A 241 -5.89 17.52 4.18
C LEU A 241 -5.07 16.22 4.06
N ALA A 242 -5.72 15.06 3.92
CA ALA A 242 -5.06 13.78 3.73
C ALA A 242 -4.27 13.72 2.42
N ALA A 243 -4.83 14.23 1.32
CA ALA A 243 -4.13 14.32 0.04
C ALA A 243 -2.91 15.25 0.12
N PHE A 244 -3.07 16.41 0.76
CA PHE A 244 -1.96 17.32 1.03
C PHE A 244 -0.86 16.63 1.86
N TYR A 245 -1.25 15.98 2.95
CA TYR A 245 -0.31 15.34 3.87
C TYR A 245 0.46 14.20 3.19
N ALA A 246 -0.21 13.35 2.39
CA ALA A 246 0.46 12.28 1.68
C ALA A 246 1.56 12.81 0.75
N ARG A 247 1.28 13.90 0.01
CA ARG A 247 2.29 14.58 -0.82
C ARG A 247 3.39 15.23 0.02
N PHE A 248 3.04 15.89 1.12
CA PHE A 248 3.98 16.51 2.03
C PHE A 248 4.97 15.49 2.62
N LEU A 249 4.47 14.38 3.15
CA LEU A 249 5.29 13.30 3.72
C LEU A 249 6.32 12.82 2.71
N TYR A 250 5.90 12.55 1.47
CA TYR A 250 6.83 12.10 0.45
C TYR A 250 7.78 13.19 -0.06
N ARG A 251 7.39 14.47 -0.03
CA ARG A 251 8.35 15.57 -0.27
C ARG A 251 9.44 15.59 0.80
N VAL A 252 9.11 15.30 2.06
CA VAL A 252 10.11 15.19 3.14
C VAL A 252 11.00 13.97 2.90
N VAL A 253 10.45 12.82 2.52
CA VAL A 253 11.22 11.62 2.11
C VAL A 253 12.18 11.94 0.97
N ASP A 254 11.70 12.60 -0.08
CA ASP A 254 12.50 12.99 -1.25
C ASP A 254 13.55 14.06 -0.88
N GLY A 255 13.27 14.90 0.11
CA GLY A 255 14.21 15.89 0.64
C GLY A 255 15.39 15.24 1.37
N PHE A 256 15.12 14.28 2.26
CA PHE A 256 16.16 13.52 2.95
C PHE A 256 16.96 12.64 1.99
N SER A 257 16.33 12.05 0.96
CA SER A 257 17.06 11.24 -0.02
C SER A 257 18.05 12.07 -0.84
N LYS A 258 17.66 13.30 -1.23
CA LYS A 258 18.52 14.24 -1.98
C LYS A 258 19.52 15.02 -1.13
N ALA A 259 19.41 14.98 0.20
CA ALA A 259 20.32 15.71 1.08
C ALA A 259 21.74 15.13 1.01
N ASN A 260 22.74 16.01 0.86
CA ASN A 260 24.17 15.70 0.86
C ASN A 260 24.70 15.43 2.29
N VAL A 261 24.11 14.47 2.99
CA VAL A 261 24.52 14.03 4.33
C VAL A 261 24.67 12.50 4.34
N PRO A 262 25.60 11.93 5.13
CA PRO A 262 25.76 10.49 5.24
C PRO A 262 24.46 9.78 5.64
N GLU A 263 24.15 8.64 5.00
CA GLU A 263 22.92 7.86 5.27
C GLU A 263 22.75 7.47 6.75
N ILE A 264 23.86 7.29 7.49
CA ILE A 264 23.83 6.95 8.92
C ILE A 264 23.36 8.10 9.81
N ILE A 265 23.54 9.34 9.38
CA ILE A 265 23.19 10.54 10.14
C ILE A 265 21.73 10.92 9.90
N LYS A 266 21.18 10.61 8.70
CA LYS A 266 19.81 10.99 8.32
C LYS A 266 18.77 10.56 9.37
N PRO A 267 18.69 9.29 9.82
CA PRO A 267 17.77 8.87 10.87
C PRO A 267 17.91 9.69 12.16
N ALA A 268 19.14 9.92 12.63
CA ALA A 268 19.40 10.68 13.85
C ALA A 268 18.93 12.14 13.74
N MET A 269 19.08 12.78 12.57
CA MET A 269 18.54 14.13 12.32
C MET A 269 17.00 14.15 12.42
N GLY A 270 16.34 13.15 11.85
CA GLY A 270 14.88 13.00 12.00
C GLY A 270 14.47 12.77 13.45
N GLY A 271 15.21 11.90 14.16
CA GLY A 271 15.02 11.62 15.58
C GLY A 271 15.20 12.87 16.46
N PHE A 272 16.20 13.69 16.18
CA PHE A 272 16.42 14.97 16.85
C PHE A 272 15.22 15.91 16.66
N GLY A 273 14.75 16.07 15.41
CA GLY A 273 13.58 16.89 15.13
C GLY A 273 12.32 16.39 15.84
N VAL A 274 12.09 15.07 15.89
CA VAL A 274 10.99 14.47 16.66
C VAL A 274 11.16 14.73 18.15
N GLY A 275 12.37 14.64 18.67
CA GLY A 275 12.73 14.96 20.04
C GLY A 275 12.36 16.39 20.43
N VAL A 276 12.74 17.36 19.61
CA VAL A 276 12.42 18.78 19.80
C VAL A 276 10.91 19.05 19.73
N LEU A 277 10.20 18.39 18.82
CA LEU A 277 8.75 18.54 18.73
C LEU A 277 8.02 17.89 19.92
N GLY A 278 8.45 16.68 20.30
CA GLY A 278 7.81 15.91 21.36
C GLY A 278 8.11 16.44 22.76
N MET A 279 9.28 17.04 23.01
CA MET A 279 9.60 17.62 24.33
C MET A 279 8.64 18.75 24.72
N LEU A 280 8.02 19.41 23.74
CA LEU A 280 7.01 20.47 23.96
C LEU A 280 5.64 19.90 24.34
N PHE A 281 5.37 18.65 23.95
CA PHE A 281 4.08 17.98 24.14
C PHE A 281 4.25 16.52 24.63
N PRO A 282 5.01 16.26 25.70
CA PRO A 282 5.44 14.91 26.07
C PRO A 282 4.27 14.01 26.50
N ALA A 283 3.20 14.58 27.02
CA ALA A 283 2.02 13.86 27.51
C ALA A 283 0.90 13.67 26.46
N TYR A 284 1.03 14.27 25.27
CA TYR A 284 -0.06 14.33 24.28
C TYR A 284 0.07 13.30 23.15
N GLY A 285 0.96 12.33 23.28
CA GLY A 285 1.11 11.26 22.28
C GLY A 285 1.82 11.69 20.99
N ILE A 286 2.72 12.69 21.05
CA ILE A 286 3.60 13.01 19.91
C ILE A 286 4.65 11.90 19.72
N PHE A 287 5.25 11.43 20.82
CA PHE A 287 6.13 10.27 20.81
C PHE A 287 5.34 8.98 20.57
N GLY A 288 5.88 8.06 19.76
CA GLY A 288 5.26 6.76 19.50
C GLY A 288 3.94 6.83 18.71
N THR A 289 2.98 5.97 19.06
CA THR A 289 1.72 5.76 18.32
C THR A 289 0.74 6.91 18.48
N GLY A 290 0.63 7.48 19.70
CA GLY A 290 -0.20 8.63 20.04
C GLY A 290 -1.60 8.32 20.60
N TYR A 291 -1.83 7.10 21.08
CA TYR A 291 -3.14 6.71 21.61
C TYR A 291 -3.59 7.55 22.81
N GLU A 292 -2.63 8.08 23.59
CA GLU A 292 -2.86 8.94 24.75
C GLU A 292 -3.56 10.24 24.35
N GLY A 293 -3.05 10.92 23.32
CA GLY A 293 -3.66 12.14 22.82
C GLY A 293 -5.03 11.89 22.19
N MET A 294 -5.18 10.78 21.44
CA MET A 294 -6.50 10.41 20.89
C MET A 294 -7.54 10.20 21.99
N ARG A 295 -7.18 9.52 23.08
CA ARG A 295 -8.06 9.39 24.25
C ARG A 295 -8.47 10.76 24.78
N MET A 296 -7.53 11.66 25.06
CA MET A 296 -7.85 13.01 25.55
C MET A 296 -8.82 13.75 24.60
N ALA A 297 -8.65 13.60 23.29
CA ALA A 297 -9.56 14.17 22.29
C ALA A 297 -10.96 13.53 22.32
N PHE A 298 -11.07 12.20 22.44
CA PHE A 298 -12.36 11.51 22.55
C PHE A 298 -13.13 11.90 23.81
N TYR A 299 -12.44 12.21 24.90
CA TYR A 299 -13.06 12.66 26.15
C TYR A 299 -13.28 14.18 26.21
N GLY A 300 -12.95 14.92 25.15
CA GLY A 300 -13.16 16.38 25.09
C GLY A 300 -12.25 17.18 26.04
N GLU A 301 -11.10 16.62 26.41
CA GLU A 301 -10.17 17.21 27.38
C GLU A 301 -9.24 18.28 26.76
N LEU A 302 -9.31 18.48 25.44
CA LEU A 302 -8.38 19.31 24.68
C LEU A 302 -9.10 20.52 24.05
N ALA A 303 -8.51 21.71 24.20
CA ALA A 303 -9.00 22.92 23.55
C ALA A 303 -8.75 22.91 22.03
N ILE A 304 -9.59 23.61 21.26
CA ILE A 304 -9.51 23.71 19.79
C ILE A 304 -8.10 24.05 19.29
N GLY A 305 -7.46 25.07 19.88
CA GLY A 305 -6.11 25.50 19.50
C GLY A 305 -5.07 24.39 19.71
N LEU A 306 -5.17 23.66 20.82
CA LEU A 306 -4.26 22.56 21.14
C LEU A 306 -4.48 21.38 20.18
N LEU A 307 -5.73 21.03 19.86
CA LEU A 307 -6.06 19.99 18.88
C LEU A 307 -5.41 20.27 17.52
N ILE A 308 -5.54 21.49 17.01
CA ILE A 308 -4.92 21.91 15.74
C ILE A 308 -3.39 21.80 15.81
N ILE A 309 -2.79 22.31 16.89
CA ILE A 309 -1.33 22.25 17.09
C ILE A 309 -0.85 20.80 17.14
N LEU A 310 -1.50 19.93 17.91
CA LEU A 310 -1.14 18.52 18.04
C LEU A 310 -1.26 17.77 16.71
N GLY A 311 -2.32 18.03 15.93
CA GLY A 311 -2.46 17.48 14.58
C GLY A 311 -1.30 17.87 13.66
N LEU A 312 -0.93 19.15 13.63
CA LEU A 312 0.20 19.66 12.84
C LEU A 312 1.55 19.11 13.31
N VAL A 313 1.78 19.08 14.63
CA VAL A 313 3.01 18.54 15.21
C VAL A 313 3.15 17.05 14.90
N LYS A 314 2.07 16.27 14.98
CA LYS A 314 2.09 14.85 14.63
C LYS A 314 2.39 14.63 13.15
N MET A 315 1.84 15.45 12.25
CA MET A 315 2.17 15.43 10.82
C MET A 315 3.67 15.65 10.59
N LEU A 316 4.25 16.67 11.23
CA LEU A 316 5.69 16.99 11.11
C LEU A 316 6.57 15.90 11.72
N ALA A 317 6.28 15.46 12.94
CA ALA A 317 7.05 14.43 13.64
C ALA A 317 7.05 13.10 12.85
N THR A 318 5.91 12.71 12.30
CA THR A 318 5.79 11.49 11.50
C THR A 318 6.53 11.61 10.16
N ALA A 319 6.43 12.76 9.49
CA ALA A 319 7.17 13.01 8.26
C ALA A 319 8.69 13.03 8.49
N LEU A 320 9.18 13.58 9.61
CA LEU A 320 10.59 13.54 9.99
C LEU A 320 11.06 12.12 10.31
N THR A 321 10.25 11.34 11.05
CA THR A 321 10.58 9.96 11.41
C THR A 321 10.72 9.10 10.16
N LEU A 322 9.72 9.11 9.27
CA LEU A 322 9.73 8.27 8.06
C LEU A 322 10.63 8.83 6.96
N GLY A 323 10.65 10.15 6.80
CA GLY A 323 11.46 10.85 5.80
C GLY A 323 12.95 10.63 6.00
N SER A 324 13.40 10.63 7.25
CA SER A 324 14.79 10.33 7.60
C SER A 324 15.19 8.86 7.42
N GLY A 325 14.24 7.98 7.09
CA GLY A 325 14.48 6.56 6.79
C GLY A 325 14.26 5.60 7.96
N GLN A 326 13.67 6.04 9.07
CA GLN A 326 13.36 5.12 10.19
C GLN A 326 12.26 4.11 9.81
N SER A 327 12.12 3.05 10.61
CA SER A 327 11.11 2.00 10.39
C SER A 327 9.85 2.28 11.21
N GLY A 328 8.68 2.25 10.58
CA GLY A 328 7.42 2.56 11.25
C GLY A 328 6.25 2.72 10.29
N GLY A 329 5.03 2.55 10.81
CA GLY A 329 3.78 2.72 10.07
C GLY A 329 3.24 4.15 10.10
N VAL A 330 2.47 4.52 9.09
CA VAL A 330 1.67 5.77 9.06
C VAL A 330 0.29 5.57 9.67
N PHE A 331 -0.13 4.33 9.94
CA PHE A 331 -1.49 3.99 10.34
C PHE A 331 -1.96 4.75 11.58
N ALA A 332 -1.34 4.51 12.76
CA ALA A 332 -1.72 5.23 13.98
C ALA A 332 -1.55 6.76 13.89
N PRO A 333 -0.46 7.32 13.34
CA PRO A 333 -0.38 8.76 13.11
C PRO A 333 -1.55 9.33 12.30
N SER A 334 -2.04 8.61 11.29
CA SER A 334 -3.20 9.06 10.51
C SER A 334 -4.49 9.02 11.31
N LEU A 335 -4.67 8.01 12.17
CA LEU A 335 -5.78 7.99 13.11
C LEU A 335 -5.70 9.20 14.06
N TYR A 336 -4.51 9.47 14.61
CA TYR A 336 -4.27 10.60 15.50
C TYR A 336 -4.60 11.93 14.83
N ILE A 337 -4.03 12.17 13.65
CA ILE A 337 -4.21 13.41 12.90
C ILE A 337 -5.70 13.63 12.59
N GLY A 338 -6.38 12.60 12.08
CA GLY A 338 -7.82 12.66 11.81
C GLY A 338 -8.65 12.92 13.07
N THR A 339 -8.28 12.30 14.19
CA THR A 339 -8.93 12.50 15.49
C THR A 339 -8.78 13.94 15.98
N MET A 340 -7.57 14.51 15.92
CA MET A 340 -7.31 15.88 16.36
C MET A 340 -8.09 16.90 15.55
N PHE A 341 -8.00 16.84 14.22
CA PHE A 341 -8.71 17.80 13.35
C PHE A 341 -10.23 17.56 13.35
N GLY A 342 -10.67 16.31 13.48
CA GLY A 342 -12.09 15.97 13.66
C GLY A 342 -12.67 16.53 14.95
N ALA A 343 -11.99 16.34 16.08
CA ALA A 343 -12.40 16.91 17.36
C ALA A 343 -12.42 18.45 17.30
N ALA A 344 -11.41 19.07 16.67
CA ALA A 344 -11.37 20.52 16.51
C ALA A 344 -12.56 21.03 15.70
N PHE A 345 -12.91 20.35 14.61
CA PHE A 345 -14.10 20.67 13.82
C PHE A 345 -15.38 20.55 14.65
N GLY A 346 -15.54 19.46 15.39
CA GLY A 346 -16.69 19.25 16.27
C GLY A 346 -16.87 20.34 17.32
N GLU A 347 -15.78 20.73 17.99
CA GLU A 347 -15.81 21.83 18.97
C GLU A 347 -16.10 23.19 18.33
N VAL A 348 -15.58 23.47 17.13
CA VAL A 348 -15.93 24.70 16.38
C VAL A 348 -17.42 24.72 16.02
N VAL A 349 -17.97 23.61 15.52
CA VAL A 349 -19.41 23.51 15.22
C VAL A 349 -20.22 23.71 16.48
N ARG A 350 -19.81 23.12 17.61
CA ARG A 350 -20.52 23.27 18.89
C ARG A 350 -20.58 24.72 19.35
N LEU A 351 -19.53 25.51 19.11
CA LEU A 351 -19.51 26.94 19.41
C LEU A 351 -20.39 27.76 18.45
N LEU A 352 -20.38 27.43 17.16
CA LEU A 352 -21.12 28.17 16.12
C LEU A 352 -22.62 27.83 16.07
N LEU A 353 -22.98 26.58 16.37
CA LEU A 353 -24.34 26.03 16.31
C LEU A 353 -24.67 25.30 17.63
N PRO A 354 -24.88 26.04 18.73
CA PRO A 354 -25.20 25.44 20.02
C PRO A 354 -26.48 24.59 19.93
N GLY A 355 -26.45 23.38 20.49
CA GLY A 355 -27.59 22.46 20.51
C GLY A 355 -27.74 21.56 19.28
N LEU A 356 -26.92 21.74 18.23
CA LEU A 356 -26.89 20.84 17.07
C LEU A 356 -25.94 19.64 17.30
N VAL A 357 -24.82 19.86 17.97
CA VAL A 357 -23.80 18.83 18.24
C VAL A 357 -24.24 17.97 19.42
N SER A 358 -24.45 16.68 19.17
CA SER A 358 -24.84 15.72 20.21
C SER A 358 -23.65 15.33 21.07
N ASN A 359 -22.53 15.00 20.43
CA ASN A 359 -21.31 14.55 21.10
C ASN A 359 -20.06 14.84 20.26
N PRO A 360 -19.13 15.71 20.72
CA PRO A 360 -17.90 16.03 20.01
C PRO A 360 -17.01 14.82 19.69
N ALA A 361 -17.06 13.76 20.51
CA ALA A 361 -16.29 12.53 20.28
C ALA A 361 -16.65 11.85 18.95
N VAL A 362 -17.89 12.02 18.47
CA VAL A 362 -18.33 11.46 17.18
C VAL A 362 -17.64 12.17 16.01
N TYR A 363 -17.39 13.47 16.12
CA TYR A 363 -16.60 14.20 15.12
C TYR A 363 -15.13 13.79 15.12
N ALA A 364 -14.58 13.48 16.30
CA ALA A 364 -13.23 12.94 16.40
C ALA A 364 -13.12 11.57 15.70
N LEU A 365 -14.09 10.65 15.91
CA LEU A 365 -14.13 9.35 15.24
C LEU A 365 -14.40 9.45 13.74
N ALA A 366 -15.33 10.30 13.33
CA ALA A 366 -15.61 10.60 11.93
C ALA A 366 -14.37 11.19 11.25
N GLY A 367 -13.64 12.07 11.94
CA GLY A 367 -12.41 12.65 11.43
C GLY A 367 -11.25 11.64 11.32
N MET A 368 -11.12 10.77 12.32
CA MET A 368 -10.21 9.62 12.30
C MET A 368 -10.44 8.78 11.04
N ALA A 369 -11.69 8.42 10.77
CA ALA A 369 -12.07 7.63 9.61
C ALA A 369 -11.87 8.37 8.29
N ALA A 370 -12.29 9.64 8.20
CA ALA A 370 -12.16 10.46 7.00
C ALA A 370 -10.71 10.64 6.55
N PHE A 371 -9.83 11.06 7.47
CA PHE A 371 -8.44 11.32 7.17
C PHE A 371 -7.72 10.03 6.76
N PHE A 372 -7.92 8.94 7.51
CA PHE A 372 -7.32 7.65 7.18
C PHE A 372 -7.81 7.12 5.84
N SER A 373 -9.12 7.17 5.58
CA SER A 373 -9.72 6.70 4.33
C SER A 373 -9.19 7.48 3.13
N GLY A 374 -9.04 8.80 3.28
CA GLY A 374 -8.43 9.64 2.25
C GLY A 374 -6.97 9.26 1.98
N MET A 375 -6.19 9.06 3.03
CA MET A 375 -4.75 8.82 2.92
C MET A 375 -4.41 7.41 2.40
N THR A 376 -5.16 6.40 2.83
CA THR A 376 -4.90 4.98 2.51
C THR A 376 -5.75 4.43 1.37
N GLN A 377 -6.79 5.17 0.97
CA GLN A 377 -7.78 4.72 0.00
C GLN A 377 -8.54 3.44 0.43
N ALA A 378 -8.76 3.26 1.73
CA ALA A 378 -9.43 2.09 2.34
C ALA A 378 -10.63 2.50 3.24
N PRO A 379 -11.75 2.96 2.66
CA PRO A 379 -12.90 3.45 3.43
C PRO A 379 -13.66 2.35 4.18
N LEU A 380 -13.85 1.15 3.60
CA LEU A 380 -14.61 0.09 4.26
C LEU A 380 -13.89 -0.40 5.52
N THR A 381 -12.56 -0.48 5.45
CA THR A 381 -11.70 -0.78 6.60
C THR A 381 -11.98 0.17 7.75
N GLN A 382 -12.03 1.47 7.50
CA GLN A 382 -12.24 2.45 8.57
C GLN A 382 -13.65 2.45 9.12
N ILE A 383 -14.64 2.27 8.26
CA ILE A 383 -16.03 2.11 8.68
C ILE A 383 -16.14 0.95 9.67
N LEU A 384 -15.58 -0.20 9.31
CA LEU A 384 -15.60 -1.39 10.17
C LEU A 384 -14.74 -1.21 11.42
N MET A 385 -13.54 -0.62 11.28
CA MET A 385 -12.62 -0.39 12.39
C MET A 385 -13.28 0.46 13.47
N VAL A 386 -13.87 1.61 13.10
CA VAL A 386 -14.54 2.46 14.08
C VAL A 386 -15.72 1.73 14.73
N THR A 387 -16.53 0.98 13.97
CA THR A 387 -17.62 0.22 14.57
C THR A 387 -17.15 -0.88 15.52
N GLU A 388 -16.06 -1.58 15.21
CA GLU A 388 -15.52 -2.62 16.09
C GLU A 388 -14.85 -2.03 17.34
N LEU A 389 -14.15 -0.90 17.20
CA LEU A 389 -13.54 -0.17 18.33
C LEU A 389 -14.60 0.40 19.28
N THR A 390 -15.65 1.02 18.74
CA THR A 390 -16.74 1.64 19.53
C THR A 390 -17.77 0.64 20.02
N ARG A 391 -17.86 -0.54 19.38
CA ARG A 391 -18.91 -1.55 19.59
C ARG A 391 -20.32 -0.97 19.47
N SER A 392 -20.49 0.04 18.62
CA SER A 392 -21.74 0.78 18.46
C SER A 392 -22.06 1.03 16.99
N TYR A 393 -23.27 0.66 16.57
CA TYR A 393 -23.81 1.02 15.26
C TYR A 393 -24.32 2.46 15.21
N ALA A 394 -24.45 3.15 16.35
CA ALA A 394 -24.99 4.51 16.40
C ALA A 394 -24.05 5.56 15.76
N VAL A 395 -22.75 5.28 15.65
CA VAL A 395 -21.78 6.14 14.97
C VAL A 395 -21.64 5.83 13.48
N LEU A 396 -22.20 4.70 13.03
CA LEU A 396 -21.95 4.17 11.69
C LEU A 396 -22.30 5.16 10.57
N PRO A 397 -23.48 5.82 10.54
CA PRO A 397 -23.79 6.79 9.47
C PRO A 397 -22.81 7.97 9.40
N ALA A 398 -22.46 8.55 10.55
CA ALA A 398 -21.49 9.65 10.63
C ALA A 398 -20.12 9.25 10.08
N VAL A 399 -19.63 8.06 10.49
CA VAL A 399 -18.36 7.50 10.06
C VAL A 399 -18.40 7.14 8.57
N MET A 400 -19.45 6.49 8.09
CA MET A 400 -19.60 6.12 6.68
C MET A 400 -19.59 7.34 5.77
N THR A 401 -20.36 8.37 6.11
CA THR A 401 -20.44 9.61 5.34
C THR A 401 -19.07 10.30 5.27
N SER A 402 -18.43 10.50 6.42
CA SER A 402 -17.13 11.18 6.50
C SER A 402 -15.99 10.38 5.87
N ALA A 403 -15.92 9.06 6.10
CA ALA A 403 -14.94 8.15 5.50
C ALA A 403 -15.05 8.12 3.97
N THR A 404 -16.27 7.97 3.45
CA THR A 404 -16.53 7.93 2.00
C THR A 404 -16.17 9.26 1.35
N MET A 405 -16.58 10.38 1.95
CA MET A 405 -16.26 11.69 1.41
C MET A 405 -14.76 12.01 1.50
N GLY A 406 -14.10 11.61 2.58
CA GLY A 406 -12.64 11.70 2.74
C GLY A 406 -11.89 10.89 1.67
N PHE A 407 -12.34 9.66 1.43
CA PHE A 407 -11.85 8.80 0.34
C PHE A 407 -12.00 9.46 -1.03
N LEU A 408 -13.21 9.87 -1.41
CA LEU A 408 -13.50 10.42 -2.74
C LEU A 408 -12.73 11.73 -2.99
N THR A 409 -12.69 12.61 -1.99
CA THR A 409 -11.97 13.88 -2.09
C THR A 409 -10.48 13.62 -2.29
N ALA A 410 -9.86 12.81 -1.42
CA ALA A 410 -8.45 12.51 -1.55
C ALA A 410 -8.13 11.78 -2.87
N ARG A 411 -9.02 10.88 -3.33
CA ARG A 411 -8.88 10.16 -4.60
C ARG A 411 -8.77 11.11 -5.79
N PHE A 412 -9.62 12.15 -5.82
CA PHE A 412 -9.59 13.18 -6.85
C PHE A 412 -8.25 13.94 -6.86
N PHE A 413 -7.78 14.39 -5.68
CA PHE A 413 -6.53 15.14 -5.58
C PHE A 413 -5.27 14.28 -5.69
N LEU A 414 -5.32 12.98 -5.37
CA LEU A 414 -4.18 12.07 -5.51
C LEU A 414 -4.11 11.37 -6.86
N GLY A 415 -5.13 11.51 -7.71
CA GLY A 415 -5.16 10.85 -9.03
C GLY A 415 -5.37 9.34 -8.95
N GLY A 416 -6.05 8.84 -7.91
CA GLY A 416 -6.24 7.41 -7.68
C GLY A 416 -5.14 6.71 -6.87
N GLU A 417 -4.10 7.46 -6.49
CA GLU A 417 -3.00 6.98 -5.65
C GLU A 417 -3.34 7.02 -4.15
N SER A 418 -2.58 6.25 -3.36
CA SER A 418 -2.63 6.24 -1.90
C SER A 418 -1.24 6.49 -1.32
N ILE A 419 -1.16 6.69 0.00
CA ILE A 419 0.12 6.74 0.71
C ILE A 419 1.00 5.51 0.43
N TYR A 420 0.41 4.35 0.15
CA TYR A 420 1.15 3.11 -0.06
C TYR A 420 1.62 2.98 -1.51
N THR A 421 0.78 3.31 -2.49
CA THR A 421 1.16 3.25 -3.92
C THR A 421 2.17 4.33 -4.29
N LEU A 422 2.14 5.50 -3.65
CA LEU A 422 3.15 6.54 -3.83
C LEU A 422 4.58 6.08 -3.49
N LYS A 423 4.75 5.10 -2.58
CA LYS A 423 6.06 4.45 -2.33
C LYS A 423 6.43 3.50 -3.47
N LEU A 424 5.45 2.73 -3.96
CA LEU A 424 5.63 1.75 -5.03
C LEU A 424 6.04 2.42 -6.34
N ILE A 425 5.40 3.54 -6.69
CA ILE A 425 5.74 4.35 -7.87
C ILE A 425 7.20 4.83 -7.81
N ARG A 426 7.67 5.26 -6.62
CA ARG A 426 9.09 5.64 -6.42
C ARG A 426 10.06 4.47 -6.58
N LYS A 427 9.60 3.23 -6.43
CA LYS A 427 10.37 2.01 -6.72
C LYS A 427 10.23 1.53 -8.18
N GLY A 428 9.47 2.24 -9.02
CA GLY A 428 9.21 1.87 -10.41
C GLY A 428 8.01 0.96 -10.63
N TYR A 429 7.23 0.64 -9.59
CA TYR A 429 6.00 -0.14 -9.73
C TYR A 429 4.80 0.76 -10.00
N HIS A 430 4.13 0.55 -11.13
CA HIS A 430 2.89 1.26 -11.47
C HIS A 430 1.69 0.43 -10.99
N VAL A 431 1.02 0.89 -9.93
CA VAL A 431 -0.14 0.22 -9.35
C VAL A 431 -1.22 1.25 -9.05
N LYS A 432 -2.41 1.09 -9.65
CA LYS A 432 -3.54 1.99 -9.42
C LYS A 432 -4.63 1.30 -8.60
N THR A 433 -5.15 1.99 -7.59
CA THR A 433 -6.22 1.48 -6.72
C THR A 433 -7.53 1.28 -7.50
N GLY A 434 -8.11 0.07 -7.46
CA GLY A 434 -9.40 -0.26 -8.09
C GLY A 434 -9.32 -0.81 -9.51
N LYS A 435 -8.13 -1.13 -10.03
CA LYS A 435 -7.96 -1.90 -11.27
C LYS A 435 -7.25 -3.23 -10.95
N PRO A 436 -7.69 -4.37 -11.51
CA PRO A 436 -6.96 -5.63 -11.37
C PRO A 436 -5.60 -5.49 -12.07
N VAL A 437 -4.53 -5.61 -11.27
CA VAL A 437 -3.14 -5.44 -11.69
C VAL A 437 -2.66 -6.75 -12.32
N ILE A 438 -3.10 -7.03 -13.54
CA ILE A 438 -2.78 -8.29 -14.23
C ILE A 438 -1.72 -8.03 -15.29
N LEU A 439 -2.00 -7.11 -16.22
CA LEU A 439 -1.11 -6.83 -17.34
C LEU A 439 0.21 -6.18 -16.90
N GLU A 440 0.21 -5.43 -15.80
CA GLU A 440 1.39 -4.80 -15.21
C GLU A 440 2.33 -5.82 -14.54
N THR A 441 1.88 -7.06 -14.33
CA THR A 441 2.69 -8.14 -13.72
C THR A 441 3.32 -9.07 -14.74
N ILE A 442 2.92 -8.97 -16.01
CA ILE A 442 3.32 -9.88 -17.08
C ILE A 442 4.32 -9.13 -17.97
N SER A 443 5.54 -9.65 -18.07
CA SER A 443 6.53 -9.06 -18.98
C SER A 443 6.24 -9.40 -20.43
N VAL A 444 6.59 -8.50 -21.35
CA VAL A 444 6.54 -8.74 -22.80
C VAL A 444 7.36 -9.98 -23.16
N GLY A 445 8.51 -10.19 -22.51
CA GLY A 445 9.35 -11.36 -22.74
C GLY A 445 8.69 -12.72 -22.42
N GLU A 446 7.67 -12.73 -21.55
CA GLU A 446 6.88 -13.93 -21.22
C GLU A 446 5.80 -14.25 -22.25
N ILE A 447 5.27 -13.22 -22.94
CA ILE A 447 4.12 -13.37 -23.85
C ILE A 447 4.47 -13.23 -25.32
N MET A 448 5.67 -12.73 -25.65
CA MET A 448 6.08 -12.53 -27.03
C MET A 448 6.25 -13.83 -27.79
N THR A 449 5.88 -13.79 -29.08
CA THR A 449 6.21 -14.83 -30.03
C THR A 449 7.65 -14.61 -30.50
N ARG A 450 8.56 -15.55 -30.17
CA ARG A 450 10.01 -15.42 -30.39
C ARG A 450 10.47 -15.66 -31.83
N GLU A 451 9.67 -16.39 -32.60
CA GLU A 451 9.91 -16.67 -34.03
C GLU A 451 8.83 -15.98 -34.86
N PRO A 452 8.88 -14.64 -34.98
CA PRO A 452 7.88 -13.92 -35.72
C PRO A 452 8.07 -14.11 -37.22
N VAL A 453 6.96 -14.20 -37.95
CA VAL A 453 6.99 -14.01 -39.39
C VAL A 453 7.24 -12.53 -39.68
N TYR A 454 8.26 -12.22 -40.48
CA TYR A 454 8.67 -10.86 -40.84
C TYR A 454 8.83 -10.72 -42.35
N ILE A 455 8.90 -9.47 -42.80
CA ILE A 455 9.08 -9.10 -44.21
C ILE A 455 10.35 -8.26 -44.37
N THR A 456 11.08 -8.46 -45.46
CA THR A 456 12.26 -7.67 -45.80
C THR A 456 11.89 -6.46 -46.66
N GLU A 457 12.69 -5.40 -46.62
CA GLU A 457 12.45 -4.16 -47.38
C GLU A 457 12.34 -4.34 -48.90
N GLU A 458 13.01 -5.37 -49.44
CA GLU A 458 13.07 -5.66 -50.88
C GLU A 458 11.98 -6.63 -51.36
N GLN A 459 11.30 -7.33 -50.44
CA GLN A 459 10.11 -8.12 -50.80
C GLN A 459 9.01 -7.21 -51.38
N THR A 460 8.17 -7.77 -52.22
CA THR A 460 7.08 -7.05 -52.89
C THR A 460 5.79 -7.10 -52.06
N LEU A 461 4.87 -6.17 -52.31
CA LEU A 461 3.53 -6.22 -51.70
C LEU A 461 2.76 -7.49 -52.07
N PHE A 462 3.07 -8.12 -53.21
CA PHE A 462 2.51 -9.42 -53.59
C PHE A 462 2.98 -10.53 -52.65
N ASP A 463 4.25 -10.52 -52.26
CA ASP A 463 4.77 -11.46 -51.27
C ASP A 463 4.06 -11.30 -49.92
N VAL A 464 3.79 -10.05 -49.51
CA VAL A 464 3.01 -9.78 -48.29
C VAL A 464 1.58 -10.28 -48.40
N GLU A 465 0.91 -10.08 -49.53
CA GLU A 465 -0.44 -10.60 -49.76
C GLU A 465 -0.47 -12.13 -49.71
N HIS A 466 0.54 -12.79 -50.29
CA HIS A 466 0.70 -14.23 -50.22
C HIS A 466 0.88 -14.69 -48.76
N LEU A 467 1.74 -14.01 -48.02
CA LEU A 467 2.03 -14.29 -46.61
C LEU A 467 0.78 -14.11 -45.72
N ILE A 468 -0.06 -13.09 -46.00
CA ILE A 468 -1.36 -12.91 -45.33
C ILE A 468 -2.26 -14.13 -45.60
N GLY A 469 -2.32 -14.60 -46.85
CA GLY A 469 -3.12 -15.76 -47.22
C GLY A 469 -2.64 -17.07 -46.59
N GLU A 470 -1.34 -17.26 -46.47
CA GLU A 470 -0.72 -18.47 -45.91
C GLU A 470 -0.79 -18.50 -44.38
N THR A 471 -0.46 -17.39 -43.71
CA THR A 471 -0.34 -17.33 -42.25
C THR A 471 -1.62 -16.88 -41.54
N GLY A 472 -2.53 -16.21 -42.26
CA GLY A 472 -3.70 -15.56 -41.70
C GLY A 472 -3.38 -14.35 -40.81
N HIS A 473 -2.13 -13.89 -40.77
CA HIS A 473 -1.72 -12.69 -40.03
C HIS A 473 -2.09 -11.41 -40.79
N ASP A 474 -2.48 -10.36 -40.06
CA ASP A 474 -2.98 -9.11 -40.63
C ASP A 474 -1.94 -7.97 -40.61
N CYS A 475 -0.80 -8.18 -39.94
CA CYS A 475 0.29 -7.21 -39.81
C CYS A 475 1.63 -7.92 -39.57
N PHE A 476 2.70 -7.37 -40.12
CA PHE A 476 4.05 -7.92 -40.03
C PHE A 476 5.09 -6.82 -39.77
N PRO A 477 6.14 -7.13 -38.99
CA PRO A 477 7.32 -6.28 -38.91
C PRO A 477 8.09 -6.31 -40.23
N VAL A 478 8.63 -5.16 -40.61
CA VAL A 478 9.53 -5.00 -41.76
C VAL A 478 10.95 -4.80 -41.24
N VAL A 479 11.90 -5.60 -41.75
CA VAL A 479 13.30 -5.60 -41.35
C VAL A 479 14.25 -5.32 -42.52
N ASN A 480 15.42 -4.76 -42.20
CA ASN A 480 16.53 -4.61 -43.14
C ASN A 480 17.43 -5.87 -43.17
N GLU A 481 18.53 -5.81 -43.93
CA GLU A 481 19.51 -6.91 -44.06
C GLU A 481 20.16 -7.33 -42.73
N ASN A 482 20.24 -6.41 -41.75
CA ASN A 482 20.80 -6.65 -40.42
C ASN A 482 19.76 -7.15 -39.40
N MET A 483 18.55 -7.52 -39.84
CA MET A 483 17.41 -7.89 -38.97
C MET A 483 16.91 -6.76 -38.06
N GLU A 484 17.22 -5.50 -38.38
CA GLU A 484 16.73 -4.35 -37.63
C GLU A 484 15.34 -3.94 -38.12
N VAL A 485 14.44 -3.64 -37.19
CA VAL A 485 13.08 -3.23 -37.54
C VAL A 485 13.09 -1.80 -38.08
N VAL A 486 12.64 -1.67 -39.33
CA VAL A 486 12.52 -0.40 -40.06
C VAL A 486 11.07 0.08 -40.20
N GLY A 487 10.10 -0.79 -39.89
CA GLY A 487 8.70 -0.43 -39.67
C GLY A 487 7.75 -1.61 -39.67
N ILE A 488 6.49 -1.36 -40.01
CA ILE A 488 5.44 -2.39 -40.09
C ILE A 488 4.65 -2.24 -41.38
N ILE A 489 4.06 -3.34 -41.83
CA ILE A 489 3.10 -3.38 -42.93
C ILE A 489 1.92 -4.27 -42.56
N GLY A 490 0.71 -3.88 -42.95
CA GLY A 490 -0.47 -4.68 -42.69
C GLY A 490 -1.44 -4.76 -43.86
N ILE A 491 -2.49 -5.55 -43.68
CA ILE A 491 -3.51 -5.80 -44.71
C ILE A 491 -4.13 -4.51 -45.22
N LYS A 492 -4.32 -3.51 -44.33
CA LYS A 492 -4.85 -2.18 -44.68
C LYS A 492 -3.98 -1.43 -45.68
N ASP A 493 -2.68 -1.71 -45.76
CA ASP A 493 -1.74 -1.02 -46.65
C ASP A 493 -1.74 -1.62 -48.07
N ILE A 494 -2.21 -2.86 -48.18
CA ILE A 494 -2.25 -3.65 -49.43
C ILE A 494 -3.67 -3.66 -50.02
N LEU A 495 -4.69 -3.63 -49.17
CA LEU A 495 -6.10 -3.60 -49.58
C LEU A 495 -6.34 -2.44 -50.56
N LYS A 496 -6.99 -2.76 -51.68
CA LYS A 496 -7.34 -1.83 -52.77
C LYS A 496 -6.15 -1.28 -53.60
N LYS A 497 -4.95 -1.85 -53.48
CA LYS A 497 -3.83 -1.51 -54.38
C LYS A 497 -3.93 -2.29 -55.72
N PRO A 498 -3.85 -1.62 -56.88
CA PRO A 498 -3.85 -2.30 -58.19
C PRO A 498 -2.62 -3.20 -58.38
N SER A 499 -2.73 -4.21 -59.24
CA SER A 499 -1.72 -5.26 -59.44
C SER A 499 -0.34 -4.74 -59.82
N GLY A 500 -0.26 -3.62 -60.55
CA GLY A 500 1.02 -2.97 -60.88
C GLY A 500 1.75 -2.43 -59.66
N ILE A 501 1.02 -1.91 -58.67
CA ILE A 501 1.58 -1.43 -57.39
C ILE A 501 2.00 -2.62 -56.51
N LYS A 502 1.30 -3.75 -56.62
CA LYS A 502 1.62 -4.94 -55.82
C LYS A 502 3.01 -5.54 -56.12
N ARG A 503 3.58 -5.26 -57.30
CA ARG A 503 4.94 -5.68 -57.68
C ARG A 503 6.04 -4.77 -57.14
N MET A 504 5.68 -3.66 -56.50
CA MET A 504 6.65 -2.72 -55.95
C MET A 504 7.20 -3.21 -54.60
N PRO A 505 8.44 -2.85 -54.24
CA PRO A 505 9.05 -3.26 -52.97
C PRO A 505 8.38 -2.60 -51.77
N VAL A 506 8.34 -3.32 -50.66
CA VAL A 506 7.70 -2.96 -49.39
C VAL A 506 8.26 -1.67 -48.81
N LYS A 507 9.55 -1.37 -49.02
CA LYS A 507 10.21 -0.14 -48.53
C LYS A 507 9.48 1.17 -48.87
N ARG A 508 8.67 1.18 -49.94
CA ARG A 508 7.87 2.36 -50.35
C ARG A 508 6.54 2.52 -49.61
N PHE A 509 6.12 1.51 -48.84
CA PHE A 509 4.80 1.43 -48.20
C PHE A 509 4.88 1.21 -46.67
N ILE A 510 6.09 1.29 -46.10
CA ILE A 510 6.31 1.14 -44.66
C ILE A 510 5.56 2.24 -43.90
N ARG A 511 4.76 1.86 -42.89
CA ARG A 511 4.12 2.83 -42.00
C ARG A 511 5.13 3.50 -41.08
N ARG A 512 5.08 4.84 -41.02
CA ARG A 512 5.85 5.68 -40.08
C ARG A 512 4.95 6.81 -39.56
N PRO A 513 4.99 7.15 -38.27
CA PRO A 513 5.72 6.49 -37.18
C PRO A 513 5.08 5.15 -36.78
N TYR A 514 5.86 4.28 -36.13
CA TYR A 514 5.40 2.99 -35.62
C TYR A 514 5.90 2.77 -34.18
N GLY A 515 5.11 2.05 -33.38
CA GLY A 515 5.47 1.65 -32.03
C GLY A 515 6.37 0.42 -32.02
N VAL A 516 7.19 0.32 -30.98
CA VAL A 516 8.03 -0.86 -30.67
C VAL A 516 8.02 -1.09 -29.15
N THR A 517 8.31 -2.32 -28.75
CA THR A 517 8.37 -2.70 -27.32
C THR A 517 9.62 -3.51 -27.02
N TYR A 518 9.93 -3.71 -25.73
CA TYR A 518 11.12 -4.42 -25.27
C TYR A 518 10.72 -5.55 -24.30
N PRO A 519 11.51 -6.64 -24.19
CA PRO A 519 11.20 -7.77 -23.32
C PRO A 519 10.99 -7.41 -21.85
N THR A 520 11.62 -6.33 -21.40
CA THR A 520 11.57 -5.84 -20.01
C THR A 520 10.33 -5.00 -19.71
N GLU A 521 9.60 -4.56 -20.74
CA GLU A 521 8.35 -3.80 -20.56
C GLU A 521 7.20 -4.73 -20.19
N THR A 522 6.12 -4.18 -19.66
CA THR A 522 4.93 -4.93 -19.25
C THR A 522 3.95 -5.11 -20.40
N ALA A 523 3.04 -6.08 -20.27
CA ALA A 523 1.95 -6.28 -21.22
C ALA A 523 1.00 -5.06 -21.28
N GLU A 524 0.89 -4.30 -20.18
CA GLU A 524 0.14 -3.03 -20.15
C GLU A 524 0.85 -1.96 -21.01
N ASP A 525 2.18 -1.80 -20.85
CA ASP A 525 2.96 -0.86 -21.67
C ASP A 525 2.83 -1.19 -23.17
N ALA A 526 2.90 -2.48 -23.52
CA ALA A 526 2.68 -2.95 -24.87
C ALA A 526 1.25 -2.67 -25.37
N PHE A 527 0.24 -2.84 -24.52
CA PHE A 527 -1.14 -2.53 -24.86
C PHE A 527 -1.35 -1.02 -25.10
N GLU A 528 -0.82 -0.16 -24.24
CA GLU A 528 -0.86 1.30 -24.40
C GLU A 528 -0.20 1.73 -25.71
N LYS A 529 0.95 1.16 -26.06
CA LYS A 529 1.63 1.42 -27.33
C LYS A 529 0.84 0.94 -28.55
N LEU A 530 0.22 -0.25 -28.50
CA LEU A 530 -0.66 -0.72 -29.58
C LEU A 530 -1.82 0.26 -29.83
N MET A 531 -2.38 0.83 -28.76
CA MET A 531 -3.45 1.82 -28.86
C MET A 531 -2.93 3.18 -29.34
N ALA A 532 -1.80 3.66 -28.83
CA ALA A 532 -1.23 4.97 -29.16
C ALA A 532 -0.81 5.06 -30.63
N TYR A 533 -0.30 3.98 -31.21
CA TYR A 533 0.14 3.92 -32.61
C TYR A 533 -0.92 3.33 -33.57
N ASP A 534 -2.12 2.97 -33.07
CA ASP A 534 -3.17 2.23 -33.80
C ASP A 534 -2.63 1.00 -34.57
N GLN A 535 -1.92 0.13 -33.84
CA GLN A 535 -1.29 -1.07 -34.37
C GLN A 535 -1.97 -2.34 -33.84
N ASN A 536 -1.89 -3.42 -34.63
CA ASN A 536 -2.36 -4.75 -34.21
C ASN A 536 -1.23 -5.65 -33.71
N LEU A 537 0.01 -5.27 -34.02
CA LEU A 537 1.24 -5.97 -33.69
C LEU A 537 2.31 -4.95 -33.29
N LEU A 538 3.04 -5.25 -32.22
CA LEU A 538 4.27 -4.55 -31.83
C LEU A 538 5.49 -5.44 -32.10
N PRO A 539 6.47 -4.94 -32.86
CA PRO A 539 7.79 -5.55 -32.92
C PRO A 539 8.47 -5.45 -31.54
N VAL A 540 9.02 -6.56 -31.07
CA VAL A 540 9.84 -6.62 -29.85
C VAL A 540 11.31 -6.52 -30.26
N LEU A 541 12.00 -5.50 -29.75
CA LEU A 541 13.41 -5.24 -30.02
C LEU A 541 14.28 -5.70 -28.87
N GLU A 542 15.55 -6.02 -29.13
CA GLU A 542 16.50 -6.41 -28.08
C GLU A 542 16.71 -5.31 -27.04
N SER A 543 16.99 -4.08 -27.49
CA SER A 543 17.15 -2.92 -26.61
C SER A 543 16.91 -1.61 -27.39
N PRO A 544 16.82 -0.45 -26.71
CA PRO A 544 16.74 0.85 -27.39
C PRO A 544 17.93 1.14 -28.30
N GLU A 545 19.10 0.60 -27.97
CA GLU A 545 20.36 0.74 -28.71
C GLU A 545 20.48 -0.27 -29.85
N ASN A 546 19.92 -1.48 -29.67
CA ASN A 546 19.93 -2.54 -30.67
C ASN A 546 18.52 -2.85 -31.17
N ARG A 547 18.19 -2.31 -32.36
CA ARG A 547 16.87 -2.43 -33.00
C ARG A 547 16.61 -3.77 -33.69
N ARG A 548 17.39 -4.80 -33.38
CA ARG A 548 17.19 -6.15 -33.90
C ARG A 548 15.84 -6.73 -33.45
N LEU A 549 15.10 -7.31 -34.39
CA LEU A 549 13.85 -8.01 -34.11
C LEU A 549 14.12 -9.32 -33.35
N ILE A 550 13.53 -9.47 -32.17
CA ILE A 550 13.63 -10.69 -31.34
C ILE A 550 12.27 -11.34 -31.02
N GLY A 551 11.17 -10.70 -31.42
CA GLY A 551 9.83 -11.24 -31.27
C GLY A 551 8.75 -10.27 -31.71
N VAL A 552 7.49 -10.69 -31.57
CA VAL A 552 6.31 -9.82 -31.74
C VAL A 552 5.29 -10.07 -30.65
N VAL A 553 4.51 -9.04 -30.32
CA VAL A 553 3.34 -9.14 -29.42
C VAL A 553 2.11 -8.62 -30.13
N THR A 554 1.02 -9.38 -30.07
CA THR A 554 -0.28 -8.96 -30.62
C THR A 554 -1.29 -8.66 -29.51
N LYS A 555 -2.39 -7.98 -29.87
CA LYS A 555 -3.54 -7.81 -28.96
C LYS A 555 -4.04 -9.16 -28.42
N ARG A 556 -4.00 -10.22 -29.23
CA ARG A 556 -4.45 -11.56 -28.83
C ARG A 556 -3.56 -12.17 -27.76
N ASP A 557 -2.24 -11.96 -27.83
CA ASP A 557 -1.29 -12.47 -26.83
C ASP A 557 -1.52 -11.78 -25.49
N ILE A 558 -1.72 -10.45 -25.51
CA ILE A 558 -2.06 -9.66 -24.31
C ILE A 558 -3.39 -10.12 -23.72
N TYR A 559 -4.45 -10.29 -24.53
CA TYR A 559 -5.74 -10.79 -24.02
C TYR A 559 -5.63 -12.21 -23.46
N ARG A 560 -4.87 -13.11 -24.11
CA ARG A 560 -4.65 -14.47 -23.60
C ARG A 560 -3.89 -14.43 -22.26
N ALA A 561 -2.90 -13.57 -22.14
CA ALA A 561 -2.16 -13.35 -20.91
C ALA A 561 -3.07 -12.81 -19.81
N TYR A 562 -3.93 -11.84 -20.13
CA TYR A 562 -4.94 -11.32 -19.21
C TYR A 562 -5.89 -12.41 -18.71
N TYR A 563 -6.45 -13.23 -19.61
CA TYR A 563 -7.34 -14.34 -19.23
C TYR A 563 -6.64 -15.38 -18.35
N ARG A 564 -5.41 -15.77 -18.68
CA ARG A 564 -4.62 -16.69 -17.83
C ARG A 564 -4.30 -16.08 -16.47
N GLY A 565 -4.01 -14.77 -16.44
CA GLY A 565 -3.80 -14.03 -15.19
C GLY A 565 -5.05 -13.99 -14.32
N LEU A 566 -6.23 -13.79 -14.93
CA LEU A 566 -7.53 -13.87 -14.27
C LEU A 566 -7.78 -15.28 -13.70
N GLU A 567 -7.54 -16.34 -14.48
CA GLU A 567 -7.66 -17.73 -14.01
C GLU A 567 -6.75 -17.99 -12.80
N GLY A 568 -5.51 -17.50 -12.82
CA GLY A 568 -4.59 -17.61 -11.68
C GLY A 568 -4.98 -16.81 -10.43
N MET A 569 -5.96 -15.90 -10.51
CA MET A 569 -6.57 -15.28 -9.33
C MET A 569 -7.58 -16.21 -8.65
N TYR A 570 -8.07 -17.22 -9.37
CA TYR A 570 -8.89 -18.26 -8.79
C TYR A 570 -7.98 -19.34 -8.22
N ILE A 571 -8.26 -19.76 -6.98
CA ILE A 571 -7.60 -20.93 -6.43
C ILE A 571 -8.25 -22.13 -7.12
N ASP A 572 -7.49 -22.91 -7.90
CA ASP A 572 -7.94 -24.15 -8.58
C ASP A 572 -7.73 -25.44 -7.79
#